data_AF-A0A7L7VZ23-F1
#
_entry.id   AF-A0A7L7VZ23-F1
#
_cell.length_a   1.000
_cell.length_b   1.000
_cell.length_c   1.000
_cell.angle_alpha   90.00
_cell.angle_beta   90.00
_cell.angle_gamma   90.00
#
_symmetry.space_group_name_H-M   'P 1'
#
loop_
_entity.id
_entity.type
_entity.pdbx_description
1 polymer ?
#
loop_
_entity_poly.entity_id
_entity_poly.type
_entity_poly.pdbx_seq_one_letter_code
_entity_poly.pdbx_strand_id
1 'polypeptide(L)'
;MTSAAVAFKAKQPALIADYLAAREVAVADFHTKADAFKESIGGHELFGTAFFDGGWAVRGFNSPNSFMELPAGWRREGGLKAVPARRTPEGKEHAKTLATLRLAGNTYPGCPNMLFAEGYSVYPRVEQVGDDYFLTLSMVLRDEPNNSLDPEAWEQVKLSEYHAALEAAEEAAA
;
A
#
# COMPACT_ATOMS: atom_id res chain seq x y z
N MET A 1 6.94 -14.99 -2.84
CA MET A 1 6.57 -14.10 -3.95
C MET A 1 5.38 -14.69 -4.68
N THR A 2 4.32 -13.93 -4.91
CA THR A 2 3.27 -14.33 -5.86
C THR A 2 3.90 -14.39 -7.26
N SER A 3 3.79 -15.51 -7.97
CA SER A 3 4.28 -15.61 -9.34
C SER A 3 3.55 -14.60 -10.23
N ALA A 4 4.29 -13.77 -10.97
CA ALA A 4 3.70 -12.90 -11.97
C ALA A 4 3.06 -13.74 -13.08
N ALA A 5 1.80 -13.47 -13.41
CA ALA A 5 1.10 -14.07 -14.55
C ALA A 5 1.22 -13.19 -15.81
N VAL A 6 1.43 -11.88 -15.63
CA VAL A 6 1.68 -10.91 -16.69
C VAL A 6 2.73 -9.92 -16.21
N ALA A 7 3.61 -9.50 -17.12
CA ALA A 7 4.60 -8.45 -16.88
C ALA A 7 4.52 -7.39 -17.97
N PHE A 8 4.72 -6.14 -17.57
CA PHE A 8 4.86 -4.99 -18.44
C PHE A 8 6.16 -4.29 -18.13
N LYS A 9 6.89 -3.84 -19.15
CA LYS A 9 8.06 -2.99 -19.01
C LYS A 9 7.65 -1.53 -19.15
N ALA A 10 8.19 -0.66 -18.30
CA ALA A 10 7.96 0.77 -18.40
C ALA A 10 8.63 1.33 -19.67
N LYS A 11 7.89 2.10 -20.47
CA LYS A 11 8.44 2.88 -21.59
C LYS A 11 9.00 4.23 -21.15
N GLN A 12 8.58 4.70 -19.97
CA GLN A 12 8.97 5.98 -19.39
C GLN A 12 9.57 5.75 -17.99
N PRO A 13 10.78 5.15 -17.89
CA PRO A 13 11.35 4.73 -16.60
C PRO A 13 11.56 5.91 -15.63
N ALA A 14 11.90 7.10 -16.13
CA ALA A 14 12.05 8.30 -15.30
C ALA A 14 10.75 8.68 -14.57
N LEU A 15 9.59 8.58 -15.25
CA LEU A 15 8.30 8.88 -14.64
C LEU A 15 7.95 7.90 -13.50
N ILE A 16 8.35 6.63 -13.67
CA ILE A 16 8.16 5.60 -12.64
C ILE A 16 9.10 5.83 -11.47
N ALA A 17 10.38 6.16 -11.74
CA ALA A 17 11.36 6.50 -10.72
C ALA A 17 10.90 7.69 -9.86
N ASP A 18 10.44 8.77 -10.50
CA ASP A 18 9.93 9.97 -9.83
C ASP A 18 8.73 9.64 -8.93
N TYR A 19 7.80 8.81 -9.42
CA TYR A 19 6.67 8.34 -8.62
C TYR A 19 7.13 7.52 -7.41
N LEU A 20 8.06 6.58 -7.58
CA LEU A 20 8.55 5.73 -6.50
C LEU A 20 9.29 6.56 -5.43
N ALA A 21 10.11 7.52 -5.85
CA ALA A 21 10.77 8.45 -4.94
C ALA A 21 9.76 9.31 -4.16
N ALA A 22 8.73 9.86 -4.83
CA ALA A 22 7.65 10.58 -4.17
C ALA A 22 6.86 9.68 -3.20
N ARG A 23 6.69 8.41 -3.56
CA ARG A 23 6.02 7.41 -2.71
C ARG A 23 6.83 7.11 -1.45
N GLU A 24 8.15 6.99 -1.54
CA GLU A 24 9.03 6.81 -0.37
C GLU A 24 8.90 7.98 0.59
N VAL A 25 8.87 9.22 0.09
CA VAL A 25 8.64 10.42 0.91
C VAL A 25 7.28 10.36 1.60
N ALA A 26 6.22 9.98 0.89
CA ALA A 26 4.88 9.85 1.46
C ALA A 26 4.80 8.75 2.55
N VAL A 27 5.51 7.64 2.36
CA VAL A 27 5.63 6.56 3.35
C VAL A 27 6.37 7.05 4.60
N ALA A 28 7.49 7.75 4.43
CA ALA A 28 8.26 8.31 5.53
C ALA A 28 7.46 9.37 6.33
N ASP A 29 6.73 10.26 5.65
CA ASP A 29 5.84 11.23 6.28
C ASP A 29 4.68 10.55 7.04
N PHE A 30 4.10 9.51 6.45
CA PHE A 30 3.08 8.70 7.12
C PHE A 30 3.62 8.07 8.42
N HIS A 31 4.83 7.47 8.39
CA HIS A 31 5.46 6.91 9.58
C HIS A 31 5.75 7.97 10.64
N THR A 32 6.28 9.13 10.23
CA THR A 32 6.53 10.26 11.13
C THR A 32 5.25 10.70 11.85
N LYS A 33 4.14 10.84 11.11
CA LYS A 33 2.83 11.20 11.69
C LYS A 33 2.27 10.11 12.60
N ALA A 34 2.42 8.84 12.22
CA ALA A 34 1.97 7.71 13.02
C ALA A 34 2.75 7.60 14.33
N ASP A 35 4.08 7.80 14.30
CA ASP A 35 4.93 7.78 15.49
C ASP A 35 4.61 8.96 16.42
N ALA A 36 4.44 10.16 15.88
CA ALA A 36 4.00 11.31 16.66
C ALA A 36 2.64 11.05 17.34
N PHE A 37 1.69 10.44 16.62
CA PHE A 37 0.40 10.07 17.20
C PHE A 37 0.54 8.98 18.27
N LYS A 38 1.37 7.96 18.05
CA LYS A 38 1.69 6.92 19.04
C LYS A 38 2.21 7.52 20.34
N GLU A 39 3.15 8.47 20.27
CA GLU A 39 3.64 9.17 21.46
C GLU A 39 2.52 9.97 22.15
N SER A 40 1.65 10.63 21.39
CA SER A 40 0.52 11.42 21.94
C SER A 40 -0.49 10.59 22.73
N ILE A 41 -0.56 9.28 22.48
CA ILE A 41 -1.43 8.35 23.21
C ILE A 41 -0.66 7.53 24.26
N GLY A 42 0.55 7.92 24.64
CA GLY A 42 1.34 7.24 25.68
C GLY A 42 2.16 6.05 25.19
N GLY A 43 2.56 6.06 23.90
CA GLY A 43 3.44 5.05 23.33
C GLY A 43 2.77 3.73 22.97
N HIS A 44 1.44 3.65 23.03
CA HIS A 44 0.71 2.42 22.71
C HIS A 44 0.88 2.01 21.24
N GLU A 45 1.16 0.73 21.01
CA GLU A 45 1.33 0.19 19.66
C GLU A 45 0.06 0.42 18.82
N LEU A 46 0.23 1.04 17.66
CA LEU A 46 -0.87 1.29 16.73
C LEU A 46 -1.22 0.02 15.95
N PHE A 47 -2.50 -0.15 15.66
CA PHE A 47 -2.95 -1.13 14.68
C PHE A 47 -3.79 -0.47 13.60
N GLY A 48 -3.88 -1.12 12.45
CA GLY A 48 -4.57 -0.57 11.30
C GLY A 48 -5.09 -1.62 10.33
N THR A 49 -5.51 -1.13 9.18
CA THR A 49 -5.95 -1.95 8.06
C THR A 49 -5.00 -1.73 6.90
N ALA A 50 -4.34 -2.81 6.46
CA ALA A 50 -3.63 -2.83 5.19
C ALA A 50 -4.64 -3.05 4.06
N PHE A 51 -4.48 -2.28 2.98
CA PHE A 51 -5.27 -2.43 1.77
C PHE A 51 -4.45 -3.16 0.71
N PHE A 52 -5.12 -3.85 -0.21
CA PHE A 52 -4.45 -4.66 -1.24
C PHE A 52 -3.66 -3.83 -2.26
N ASP A 53 -3.99 -2.53 -2.38
CA ASP A 53 -3.30 -1.56 -3.22
C ASP A 53 -1.99 -1.01 -2.59
N GLY A 54 -1.58 -1.53 -1.43
CA GLY A 54 -0.42 -1.04 -0.68
C GLY A 54 -0.71 0.20 0.18
N GLY A 55 -1.96 0.61 0.30
CA GLY A 55 -2.38 1.62 1.27
C GLY A 55 -2.48 1.06 2.68
N TRP A 56 -2.53 1.95 3.67
CA TRP A 56 -2.71 1.58 5.06
C TRP A 56 -3.44 2.67 5.85
N ALA A 57 -4.24 2.33 6.85
CA ALA A 57 -4.90 3.30 7.73
C ALA A 57 -4.85 2.91 9.21
N VAL A 58 -4.49 3.86 10.09
CA VAL A 58 -4.56 3.64 11.56
C VAL A 58 -6.03 3.47 11.94
N ARG A 59 -6.32 2.47 12.78
CA ARG A 59 -7.66 2.20 13.32
C ARG A 59 -7.76 2.46 14.82
N GLY A 60 -6.65 2.35 15.52
CA GLY A 60 -6.53 2.59 16.94
C GLY A 60 -5.22 2.05 17.49
N PHE A 61 -5.24 1.58 18.74
CA PHE A 61 -4.05 1.08 19.42
C PHE A 61 -4.33 -0.19 20.23
N ASN A 62 -3.26 -0.93 20.55
CA ASN A 62 -3.29 -2.10 21.41
C ASN A 62 -3.11 -1.67 22.87
N SER A 63 -4.07 -2.04 23.71
CA SER A 63 -3.93 -1.98 25.16
C SER A 63 -3.07 -3.15 25.65
N PRO A 64 -2.23 -2.97 26.68
CA PRO A 64 -1.38 -4.03 27.20
C PRO A 64 -2.18 -5.15 27.88
N ASN A 65 -3.39 -4.85 28.37
CA ASN A 65 -4.29 -5.82 28.98
C ASN A 65 -5.76 -5.32 28.99
N SER A 66 -6.69 -6.23 29.32
CA SER A 66 -8.13 -5.98 29.37
C SER A 66 -8.59 -5.07 30.53
N PHE A 67 -7.73 -4.81 31.50
CA PHE A 67 -8.05 -4.05 32.71
C PHE A 67 -7.57 -2.60 32.68
N MET A 68 -6.69 -2.25 31.72
CA MET A 68 -6.23 -0.89 31.50
C MET A 68 -7.43 0.06 31.36
N GLU A 69 -7.43 1.14 32.12
CA GLU A 69 -8.38 2.24 31.89
C GLU A 69 -7.99 2.95 30.59
N LEU A 70 -8.94 3.04 29.65
CA LEU A 70 -8.69 3.68 28.37
C LEU A 70 -8.79 5.21 28.51
N PRO A 71 -7.98 5.99 27.77
CA PRO A 71 -8.14 7.44 27.75
C PRO A 71 -9.54 7.86 27.30
N ALA A 72 -9.97 9.05 27.70
CA ALA A 72 -11.26 9.60 27.30
C ALA A 72 -11.43 9.61 25.77
N GLY A 73 -12.62 9.21 25.31
CA GLY A 73 -12.93 9.11 23.88
C GLY A 73 -12.50 7.80 23.21
N TRP A 74 -11.98 6.82 23.96
CA TRP A 74 -11.64 5.49 23.46
C TRP A 74 -12.56 4.42 24.04
N ARG A 75 -12.77 3.34 23.28
CA ARG A 75 -13.52 2.16 23.71
C ARG A 75 -12.79 0.89 23.30
N ARG A 76 -13.06 -0.22 23.97
CA ARG A 76 -12.57 -1.54 23.56
C ARG A 76 -13.32 -2.04 22.32
N GLU A 77 -12.62 -2.72 21.42
CA GLU A 77 -13.15 -3.39 20.23
C GLU A 77 -12.53 -4.78 20.07
N GLY A 78 -13.00 -5.73 20.89
CA GLY A 78 -12.53 -7.11 20.84
C GLY A 78 -11.09 -7.29 21.31
N GLY A 79 -10.84 -8.31 22.14
CA GLY A 79 -9.50 -8.59 22.67
C GLY A 79 -8.88 -7.35 23.33
N LEU A 80 -7.66 -7.03 22.89
CA LEU A 80 -6.84 -5.94 23.44
C LEU A 80 -6.87 -4.65 22.63
N LYS A 81 -7.78 -4.51 21.65
CA LYS A 81 -7.82 -3.34 20.76
C LYS A 81 -8.67 -2.21 21.34
N ALA A 82 -8.17 -0.99 21.24
CA ALA A 82 -8.88 0.24 21.55
C ALA A 82 -9.12 1.05 20.28
N VAL A 83 -10.35 1.54 20.10
CA VAL A 83 -10.76 2.39 18.96
C VAL A 83 -11.54 3.60 19.44
N PRO A 84 -11.69 4.66 18.63
CA PRO A 84 -12.44 5.82 19.02
C PRO A 84 -13.91 5.50 19.37
N ALA A 85 -14.37 5.99 20.51
CA ALA A 85 -15.76 5.95 20.95
C ALA A 85 -16.58 7.01 20.23
N ARG A 86 -16.90 6.80 18.94
CA ARG A 86 -17.53 7.79 18.04
C ARG A 86 -18.88 8.38 18.49
N ARG A 87 -19.44 7.90 19.60
CA ARG A 87 -20.65 8.46 20.23
C ARG A 87 -20.35 9.61 21.19
N THR A 88 -19.11 9.77 21.66
CA THR A 88 -18.69 10.91 22.49
C THR A 88 -18.03 12.02 21.64
N PRO A 89 -17.97 13.27 22.12
CA PRO A 89 -17.23 14.34 21.45
C PRO A 89 -15.75 13.99 21.24
N GLU A 90 -15.08 13.50 22.27
CA GLU A 90 -13.65 13.16 22.24
C GLU A 90 -13.37 12.03 21.23
N GLY A 91 -14.22 11.01 21.21
CA GLY A 91 -14.08 9.91 20.27
C GLY A 91 -14.35 10.32 18.81
N LYS A 92 -15.11 11.39 18.55
CA LYS A 92 -15.24 11.96 17.19
C LYS A 92 -13.97 12.69 16.77
N GLU A 93 -13.34 13.44 17.68
CA GLU A 93 -12.07 14.12 17.39
C GLU A 93 -10.92 13.13 17.16
N HIS A 94 -10.82 12.07 17.97
CA HIS A 94 -9.88 10.98 17.72
C HIS A 94 -10.16 10.30 16.38
N ALA A 95 -11.43 10.06 16.03
CA ALA A 95 -11.76 9.47 14.73
C ALA A 95 -11.39 10.37 13.53
N LYS A 96 -11.51 11.70 13.65
CA LYS A 96 -11.05 12.64 12.64
C LYS A 96 -9.52 12.60 12.50
N THR A 97 -8.80 12.56 13.62
CA THR A 97 -7.34 12.44 13.64
C THR A 97 -6.89 11.14 12.98
N LEU A 98 -7.51 10.00 13.33
CA LEU A 98 -7.17 8.73 12.68
C LEU A 98 -7.50 8.73 11.18
N ALA A 99 -8.51 9.48 10.74
CA ALA A 99 -8.82 9.60 9.31
C ALA A 99 -7.72 10.32 8.51
N THR A 100 -6.90 11.17 9.15
CA THR A 100 -5.73 11.79 8.51
C THR A 100 -4.48 10.90 8.56
N LEU A 101 -4.46 9.88 9.44
CA LEU A 101 -3.38 8.90 9.54
C LEU A 101 -3.60 7.74 8.58
N ARG A 102 -3.57 8.08 7.29
CA ARG A 102 -3.76 7.14 6.18
C ARG A 102 -2.67 7.32 5.14
N LEU A 103 -2.05 6.21 4.79
CA LEU A 103 -1.24 6.07 3.60
C LEU A 103 -2.16 5.70 2.42
N ALA A 104 -2.17 6.53 1.38
CA ALA A 104 -2.91 6.23 0.15
C ALA A 104 -2.39 4.93 -0.50
N GLY A 105 -3.21 4.28 -1.30
CA GLY A 105 -2.77 3.16 -2.14
C GLY A 105 -1.76 3.58 -3.20
N ASN A 106 -1.12 2.61 -3.84
CA ASN A 106 -0.26 2.87 -4.97
C ASN A 106 -1.09 3.27 -6.21
N THR A 107 -0.61 4.28 -6.93
CA THR A 107 -1.21 4.82 -8.16
C THR A 107 -0.11 5.00 -9.21
N TYR A 108 0.35 3.91 -9.79
CA TYR A 108 1.46 3.95 -10.75
C TYR A 108 1.05 4.75 -12.00
N PRO A 109 1.92 5.62 -12.54
CA PRO A 109 1.64 6.38 -13.75
C PRO A 109 1.20 5.46 -14.90
N GLY A 110 0.12 5.84 -15.60
CA GLY A 110 -0.42 5.06 -16.72
C GLY A 110 -1.06 3.71 -16.34
N CYS A 111 -1.30 3.42 -15.06
CA CYS A 111 -1.91 2.16 -14.62
C CYS A 111 -3.08 2.41 -13.64
N PRO A 112 -4.25 1.79 -13.86
CA PRO A 112 -5.32 1.75 -12.86
C PRO A 112 -4.84 1.12 -11.54
N ASN A 113 -5.26 1.71 -10.43
CA ASN A 113 -4.95 1.24 -9.08
C ASN A 113 -5.55 -0.14 -8.77
N MET A 114 -6.59 -0.52 -9.51
CA MET A 114 -7.25 -1.82 -9.41
C MET A 114 -7.73 -2.24 -10.80
N LEU A 115 -7.42 -3.47 -11.15
CA LEU A 115 -7.80 -4.15 -12.38
C LEU A 115 -8.69 -5.36 -12.02
N PHE A 116 -9.31 -5.99 -13.00
CA PHE A 116 -10.24 -7.10 -12.78
C PHE A 116 -9.85 -8.32 -13.63
N ALA A 117 -9.80 -9.49 -12.99
CA ALA A 117 -9.59 -10.77 -13.66
C ALA A 117 -10.47 -11.84 -13.01
N GLU A 118 -11.26 -12.54 -13.81
CA GLU A 118 -12.03 -13.72 -13.36
C GLU A 118 -12.89 -13.54 -12.09
N GLY A 119 -13.49 -12.37 -11.90
CA GLY A 119 -14.28 -12.07 -10.70
C GLY A 119 -13.45 -11.67 -9.48
N TYR A 120 -12.14 -11.49 -9.65
CA TYR A 120 -11.20 -11.00 -8.65
C TYR A 120 -10.69 -9.61 -9.01
N SER A 121 -10.36 -8.84 -7.97
CA SER A 121 -9.58 -7.61 -8.09
C SER A 121 -8.09 -7.96 -8.14
N VAL A 122 -7.39 -7.42 -9.14
CA VAL A 122 -5.94 -7.55 -9.32
C VAL A 122 -5.31 -6.20 -9.06
N TYR A 123 -4.30 -6.17 -8.20
CA TYR A 123 -3.59 -4.95 -7.85
C TYR A 123 -2.18 -4.99 -8.46
N PRO A 124 -1.81 -3.99 -9.27
CA PRO A 124 -0.51 -3.94 -9.90
C PRO A 124 0.60 -3.79 -8.85
N ARG A 125 1.77 -4.33 -9.17
CA ARG A 125 3.00 -4.11 -8.41
C ARG A 125 4.07 -3.65 -9.35
N VAL A 126 4.84 -2.63 -8.95
CA VAL A 126 6.00 -2.18 -9.70
C VAL A 126 7.26 -2.49 -8.90
N GLU A 127 8.27 -3.00 -9.59
CA GLU A 127 9.60 -3.22 -9.05
C GLU A 127 10.67 -2.76 -10.03
N GLN A 128 11.80 -2.31 -9.48
CA GLN A 128 12.99 -1.99 -10.26
C GLN A 128 13.83 -3.26 -10.42
N VAL A 129 14.23 -3.56 -11.65
CA VAL A 129 15.08 -4.70 -12.00
C VAL A 129 16.23 -4.20 -12.87
N GLY A 130 17.43 -4.10 -12.28
CA GLY A 130 18.54 -3.38 -12.90
C GLY A 130 18.18 -1.91 -13.15
N ASP A 131 18.33 -1.46 -14.40
CA ASP A 131 18.00 -0.10 -14.83
C ASP A 131 16.56 0.05 -15.34
N ASP A 132 15.78 -1.04 -15.33
CA ASP A 132 14.42 -1.07 -15.85
C ASP A 132 13.36 -1.15 -14.74
N TYR A 133 12.13 -0.76 -15.07
CA TYR A 133 10.97 -0.92 -14.19
C TYR A 133 9.95 -1.87 -14.81
N PHE A 134 9.48 -2.82 -14.01
CA PHE A 134 8.48 -3.79 -14.41
C PHE A 134 7.23 -3.65 -13.57
N LEU A 135 6.06 -3.66 -14.23
CA LEU A 135 4.76 -3.81 -13.60
C LEU A 135 4.29 -5.25 -13.75
N THR A 136 3.98 -5.90 -12.64
CA THR A 136 3.50 -7.29 -12.62
C THR A 136 2.06 -7.39 -12.13
N LEU A 137 1.34 -8.36 -12.70
CA LEU A 137 -0.01 -8.73 -12.32
C LEU A 137 -0.04 -10.21 -11.92
N SER A 138 -0.82 -10.55 -10.90
CA SER A 138 -0.96 -11.93 -10.42
C SER A 138 -1.89 -12.78 -11.30
N MET A 139 -2.62 -12.17 -12.24
CA MET A 139 -3.56 -12.85 -13.13
C MET A 139 -3.57 -12.19 -14.51
N VAL A 140 -3.97 -12.95 -15.52
CA VAL A 140 -4.23 -12.42 -16.86
C VAL A 140 -5.54 -11.62 -16.82
N LEU A 141 -5.51 -10.40 -17.35
CA LEU A 141 -6.66 -9.51 -17.34
C LEU A 141 -7.73 -9.97 -18.33
N ARG A 142 -9.00 -9.66 -18.02
CA ARG A 142 -10.08 -9.74 -19.00
C ARG A 142 -10.05 -8.52 -19.92
N ASP A 143 -10.56 -8.68 -21.14
CA ASP A 143 -10.82 -7.57 -22.05
C ASP A 143 -12.02 -6.76 -21.55
N GLU A 144 -11.73 -5.79 -20.67
CA GLU A 144 -12.70 -4.89 -20.07
C GLU A 144 -12.17 -3.44 -20.15
N PRO A 145 -13.03 -2.42 -20.36
CA PRO A 145 -12.58 -1.04 -20.53
C PRO A 145 -11.72 -0.52 -19.35
N ASN A 146 -12.01 -0.98 -18.13
CA ASN A 146 -11.30 -0.57 -16.92
C ASN A 146 -9.98 -1.32 -16.68
N ASN A 147 -9.63 -2.26 -17.56
CA ASN A 147 -8.41 -3.08 -17.48
C ASN A 147 -7.27 -2.58 -18.39
N SER A 148 -7.41 -1.39 -18.96
CA SER A 148 -6.44 -0.86 -19.90
C SER A 148 -5.32 -0.13 -19.16
N LEU A 149 -4.08 -0.56 -19.40
CA LEU A 149 -2.89 0.21 -19.08
C LEU A 149 -2.63 1.18 -20.23
N ASP A 150 -2.09 2.36 -19.91
CA ASP A 150 -1.68 3.35 -20.91
C ASP A 150 -0.53 2.76 -21.75
N PRO A 151 -0.74 2.53 -23.07
CA PRO A 151 0.28 1.95 -23.93
C PRO A 151 1.47 2.89 -24.19
N GLU A 152 1.38 4.18 -23.85
CA GLU A 152 2.50 5.11 -23.88
C GLU A 152 3.40 4.98 -22.63
N ALA A 153 2.86 4.45 -21.53
CA ALA A 153 3.59 4.22 -20.29
C ALA A 153 4.11 2.78 -20.15
N TRP A 154 3.35 1.79 -20.62
CA TRP A 154 3.60 0.37 -20.39
C TRP A 154 3.61 -0.45 -21.69
N GLU A 155 4.58 -1.36 -21.81
CA GLU A 155 4.63 -2.36 -22.87
C GLU A 155 4.51 -3.75 -22.26
N GLN A 156 3.57 -4.57 -22.75
CA GLN A 156 3.51 -5.96 -22.30
C GLN A 156 4.73 -6.73 -22.85
N VAL A 157 5.44 -7.42 -21.96
CA VAL A 157 6.60 -8.24 -22.30
C VAL A 157 6.31 -9.72 -22.03
N LYS A 158 7.11 -10.61 -22.61
CA LYS A 158 7.02 -12.05 -22.28
C LYS A 158 7.51 -12.26 -20.86
N LEU A 159 6.87 -13.17 -20.10
CA LEU A 159 7.34 -13.52 -18.77
C LEU A 159 8.79 -14.05 -18.77
N SER A 160 9.21 -14.73 -19.84
CA SER A 160 10.61 -15.17 -20.00
C SER A 160 11.60 -14.01 -20.04
N GLU A 161 11.22 -12.88 -20.63
CA GLU A 161 12.07 -11.68 -20.68
C GLU A 161 12.16 -11.02 -19.30
N TYR A 162 11.04 -10.96 -18.57
CA TYR A 162 11.02 -10.50 -17.18
C TYR A 162 11.88 -11.37 -16.26
N HIS A 163 11.75 -12.70 -16.34
CA HIS A 163 12.56 -13.60 -15.51
C HIS A 163 14.05 -13.54 -15.86
N ALA A 164 14.41 -13.45 -17.15
CA ALA A 164 15.80 -13.25 -17.55
C ALA A 164 16.38 -11.95 -16.99
N ALA A 165 15.59 -10.87 -16.92
CA ALA A 165 16.02 -9.62 -16.28
C ALA A 165 16.25 -9.78 -14.77
N LEU A 166 15.39 -10.53 -14.06
CA LEU A 166 15.59 -10.83 -12.64
C LEU A 166 16.87 -11.62 -12.40
N GLU A 167 17.11 -12.68 -13.17
CA GLU A 167 18.31 -13.51 -13.07
C GLU A 167 19.58 -12.69 -13.31
N ALA A 168 19.59 -11.85 -14.37
CA ALA A 168 20.72 -10.97 -14.65
C ALA A 168 20.96 -9.93 -13.55
N ALA A 169 19.90 -9.40 -12.93
CA ALA A 169 20.03 -8.46 -11.81
C ALA A 169 20.55 -9.14 -10.53
N GLU A 170 20.15 -10.38 -10.27
CA GLU A 170 20.66 -11.18 -9.15
C GLU A 170 22.14 -11.52 -9.34
N GLU A 171 22.55 -11.93 -10.54
CA GLU A 171 23.95 -12.19 -10.88
C GLU A 171 24.82 -10.94 -10.76
N ALA A 172 24.32 -9.76 -11.13
CA ALA A 172 25.05 -8.50 -11.01
C ALA A 172 25.18 -8.00 -9.56
N ALA A 173 24.33 -8.48 -8.65
CA ALA A 173 24.35 -8.11 -7.24
C ALA A 173 25.18 -9.07 -6.36
N ALA A 174 25.61 -10.22 -6.90
CA ALA A 174 26.42 -11.24 -6.23
C ALA A 174 27.93 -10.94 -6.31
#